data_AF-A0A496C2U8-F1
#
_entry.id   AF-A0A496C2U8-F1
#
_cell.length_a   1.000
_cell.length_b   1.000
_cell.length_c   1.000
_cell.angle_alpha   90.00
_cell.angle_beta   90.00
_cell.angle_gamma   90.00
#
_symmetry.space_group_name_H-M   'P 1'
#
loop_
_entity.id
_entity.type
_entity.pdbx_description
1 polymer ?
#
loop_
_entity_poly.entity_id
_entity_poly.type
_entity_poly.pdbx_seq_one_letter_code
_entity_poly.pdbx_strand_id
1 'polypeptide(L)'
;MEIKTIISSICLLLLAVSCSMDDDALRDIEKGHSGSVVIEEGEVPLSMKVSLFSLETKSLSGVGTLPASMDEAKINNCTLIFFEGGQVNSIMEGLFVNSENYIVKKKNGTEDDWAKVIVKVKKPSPYSVMVIANSSKSFAGCQSESDINDIIQDNKDALVKVGKMNINFDSNFAGYATIREALEKPLEVGPVPLSQLTARIELAEFNVSGFQGASVQEKITVTGVDLLNLNPESYTTNEQTHKNATYLQENKTCNVEVYDGVSELPSTYSFVENKNVLSFYSFRNLAAAESDQVKIQVRFKVGNSEERTTRQFVINKEGNILHGVKSGYVYRLVVNMTIIGDKVETELLCYTRDWLNNTISIPMEDN
;
A
#
# COMPACT_ATOMS: atom_id res chain seq x y z
N MET A 1 30.74 8.57 45.14
CA MET A 1 30.71 7.09 45.16
C MET A 1 29.37 6.68 44.58
N GLU A 2 29.19 6.60 43.26
CA GLU A 2 29.80 5.64 42.32
C GLU A 2 29.73 4.19 42.81
N ILE A 3 28.85 3.36 42.22
CA ILE A 3 29.19 2.35 41.20
C ILE A 3 27.90 1.70 40.65
N LYS A 4 27.94 1.48 39.33
CA LYS A 4 26.93 0.89 38.43
C LYS A 4 26.69 -0.60 38.70
N THR A 5 25.49 -1.11 38.39
CA THR A 5 25.33 -2.46 37.85
C THR A 5 24.16 -2.51 36.86
N ILE A 6 24.51 -2.81 35.61
CA ILE A 6 23.67 -3.17 34.45
C ILE A 6 23.41 -4.69 34.52
N ILE A 7 22.47 -5.20 33.69
CA ILE A 7 22.22 -6.62 33.30
C ILE A 7 20.98 -7.18 34.01
N SER A 8 19.95 -7.75 33.37
CA SER A 8 19.69 -8.15 31.97
C SER A 8 18.18 -8.31 31.79
N SER A 9 17.67 -7.81 30.67
CA SER A 9 16.31 -8.07 30.19
C SER A 9 16.25 -9.52 29.68
N ILE A 10 15.71 -10.42 30.50
CA ILE A 10 15.37 -11.78 30.11
C ILE A 10 14.24 -11.69 29.08
N CYS A 11 14.59 -11.97 27.81
CA CYS A 11 13.63 -12.24 26.76
C CYS A 11 12.82 -13.48 27.14
N LEU A 12 11.53 -13.29 27.43
CA LEU A 12 10.56 -14.36 27.58
C LEU A 12 10.40 -15.09 26.23
N LEU A 13 10.87 -16.34 26.17
CA LEU A 13 10.40 -17.34 25.21
C LEU A 13 8.99 -17.74 25.62
N LEU A 14 7.97 -17.18 24.98
CA LEU A 14 6.59 -17.69 25.10
C LEU A 14 6.46 -18.91 24.17
N LEU A 15 6.71 -20.09 24.73
CA LEU A 15 6.16 -21.35 24.22
C LEU A 15 4.69 -21.41 24.68
N ALA A 16 3.75 -21.14 23.77
CA ALA A 16 2.36 -21.47 24.01
C ALA A 16 2.21 -23.01 23.95
N VAL A 17 2.41 -23.67 25.09
CA VAL A 17 2.04 -25.06 25.29
C VAL A 17 0.56 -25.07 25.66
N SER A 18 -0.30 -25.46 24.72
CA SER A 18 -1.68 -25.83 25.03
C SER A 18 -1.68 -27.17 25.77
N CYS A 19 -1.42 -27.13 27.07
CA CYS A 19 -1.79 -28.23 27.94
C CYS A 19 -3.33 -28.27 28.04
N SER A 20 -3.96 -29.25 27.42
CA SER A 20 -5.26 -29.73 27.88
C SER A 20 -5.21 -31.24 27.98
N MET A 21 -5.66 -31.72 29.12
CA MET A 21 -5.42 -33.03 29.72
C MET A 21 -6.09 -34.15 28.91
N ASP A 22 -5.43 -35.30 28.86
CA ASP A 22 -6.11 -36.58 28.65
C ASP A 22 -7.12 -36.77 29.78
N ASP A 23 -8.42 -36.82 29.46
CA ASP A 23 -9.38 -37.52 30.30
C ASP A 23 -10.46 -38.16 29.42
N ASP A 24 -10.37 -39.48 29.33
CA ASP A 24 -11.24 -40.36 28.59
C ASP A 24 -12.46 -40.67 29.48
N ALA A 25 -13.49 -39.84 29.40
CA ALA A 25 -14.77 -40.07 30.09
C ALA A 25 -15.98 -39.53 29.29
N LEU A 26 -16.45 -40.37 28.37
CA LEU A 26 -17.87 -40.73 28.17
C LEU A 26 -18.98 -39.64 28.29
N ARG A 27 -19.55 -39.29 27.12
CA ARG A 27 -20.96 -39.50 26.69
C ARG A 27 -21.73 -38.28 26.16
N ASP A 28 -22.23 -38.51 24.94
CA ASP A 28 -23.51 -38.08 24.35
C ASP A 28 -23.93 -36.60 24.45
N ILE A 29 -23.71 -35.88 23.35
CA ILE A 29 -24.73 -34.98 22.78
C ILE A 29 -24.80 -35.21 21.26
N GLU A 30 -26.01 -35.45 20.79
CA GLU A 30 -26.39 -35.82 19.44
C GLU A 30 -26.07 -34.79 18.34
N LYS A 31 -25.71 -35.36 17.19
CA LYS A 31 -25.66 -34.86 15.81
C LYS A 31 -26.45 -33.58 15.48
N GLY A 32 -25.69 -32.59 14.98
CA GLY A 32 -26.11 -31.69 13.89
C GLY A 32 -25.11 -31.81 12.73
N HIS A 33 -25.58 -32.22 11.55
CA HIS A 33 -24.75 -32.43 10.35
C HIS A 33 -24.01 -31.15 9.93
N SER A 34 -22.67 -31.20 9.93
CA SER A 34 -21.81 -30.41 9.04
C SER A 34 -20.55 -31.24 8.79
N GLY A 35 -20.06 -31.26 7.54
CA GLY A 35 -19.11 -32.25 7.02
C GLY A 35 -17.94 -32.57 7.95
N SER A 36 -17.70 -33.86 8.19
CA SER A 36 -16.68 -34.33 9.13
C SER A 36 -15.29 -33.90 8.69
N VAL A 37 -14.67 -32.97 9.42
CA VAL A 37 -13.25 -32.64 9.26
C VAL A 37 -12.44 -33.88 9.68
N VAL A 38 -11.60 -34.40 8.79
CA VAL A 38 -10.63 -35.43 9.16
C VAL A 38 -9.43 -34.70 9.76
N ILE A 39 -9.18 -34.97 11.04
CA ILE A 39 -7.96 -34.53 11.72
C ILE A 39 -6.94 -35.64 11.51
N GLU A 40 -5.86 -35.34 10.81
CA GLU A 40 -4.70 -36.21 10.78
C GLU A 40 -3.84 -35.88 12.00
N GLU A 41 -3.31 -36.89 12.67
CA GLU A 41 -2.61 -36.70 13.97
C GLU A 41 -1.28 -35.94 13.83
N GLY A 42 -0.74 -35.80 12.61
CA GLY A 42 0.54 -35.15 12.37
C GLY A 42 0.51 -33.63 12.50
N GLU A 43 1.63 -33.09 12.99
CA GLU A 43 1.87 -31.66 13.11
C GLU A 43 2.79 -31.16 12.00
N VAL A 44 2.64 -29.90 11.62
CA VAL A 44 3.47 -29.25 10.59
C VAL A 44 3.82 -27.82 11.02
N PRO A 45 5.10 -27.40 10.98
CA PRO A 45 5.47 -26.01 11.14
C PRO A 45 5.39 -25.34 9.78
N LEU A 46 4.74 -24.19 9.75
CA LEU A 46 4.58 -23.38 8.57
C LEU A 46 5.59 -22.25 8.61
N SER A 47 6.42 -22.10 7.58
CA SER A 47 7.22 -20.90 7.34
C SER A 47 6.58 -20.09 6.21
N MET A 48 6.69 -18.76 6.26
CA MET A 48 5.91 -17.90 5.36
C MET A 48 6.81 -17.07 4.47
N LYS A 49 6.48 -17.03 3.18
CA LYS A 49 7.05 -16.09 2.21
C LYS A 49 6.04 -15.02 1.88
N VAL A 50 6.52 -13.83 1.55
CA VAL A 50 5.70 -12.74 1.03
C VAL A 50 6.13 -12.37 -0.38
N SER A 51 5.23 -11.75 -1.14
CA SER A 51 5.58 -11.06 -2.38
C SER A 51 4.83 -9.75 -2.44
N LEU A 52 5.52 -8.65 -2.73
CA LEU A 52 4.82 -7.40 -2.99
C LEU A 52 4.21 -7.43 -4.39
N PHE A 53 2.91 -7.14 -4.51
CA PHE A 53 2.33 -6.86 -5.81
C PHE A 53 2.92 -5.58 -6.39
N SER A 54 3.22 -5.59 -7.69
CA SER A 54 3.59 -4.38 -8.43
C SER A 54 2.46 -3.35 -8.33
N LEU A 55 2.81 -2.07 -8.20
CA LEU A 55 1.83 -1.00 -8.19
C LEU A 55 1.15 -0.87 -9.56
N GLU A 56 -0.15 -0.62 -9.53
CA GLU A 56 -0.98 -0.59 -10.71
C GLU A 56 -0.97 0.78 -11.39
N THR A 57 -0.56 0.83 -12.65
CA THR A 57 -0.58 2.04 -13.50
C THR A 57 -0.37 1.70 -14.98
N LYS A 58 -0.65 2.65 -15.87
CA LYS A 58 -0.32 2.57 -17.31
C LYS A 58 0.91 3.44 -17.60
N SER A 59 1.91 2.87 -18.27
CA SER A 59 3.09 3.60 -18.78
C SER A 59 2.80 4.19 -20.17
N LEU A 60 3.51 5.27 -20.52
CA LEU A 60 3.47 5.90 -21.86
C LEU A 60 3.98 4.98 -22.98
N SER A 61 4.75 3.94 -22.64
CA SER A 61 5.38 3.00 -23.57
C SER A 61 4.62 1.67 -23.78
N GLY A 62 3.39 1.56 -23.28
CA GLY A 62 2.53 0.40 -23.51
C GLY A 62 2.68 -0.71 -22.45
N VAL A 63 1.52 -1.20 -22.00
CA VAL A 63 1.27 -2.27 -21.01
C VAL A 63 1.85 -2.07 -19.59
N GLY A 64 0.98 -1.62 -18.69
CA GLY A 64 0.62 -2.28 -17.42
C GLY A 64 1.70 -2.55 -16.36
N THR A 65 1.57 -1.83 -15.22
CA THR A 65 2.34 -1.90 -13.96
C THR A 65 3.66 -1.13 -13.96
N LEU A 66 3.89 -0.36 -12.89
CA LEU A 66 5.21 0.21 -12.59
C LEU A 66 5.81 -0.57 -11.44
N PRO A 67 7.13 -0.79 -11.46
CA PRO A 67 7.79 -1.26 -10.26
C PRO A 67 7.58 -0.24 -9.15
N ALA A 68 7.32 -0.75 -7.94
CA ALA A 68 7.42 0.05 -6.74
C ALA A 68 8.82 0.68 -6.67
N SER A 69 8.90 1.94 -6.23
CA SER A 69 10.17 2.55 -5.83
C SER A 69 10.81 1.73 -4.71
N MET A 70 12.11 1.94 -4.46
CA MET A 70 12.79 1.22 -3.38
C MET A 70 12.11 1.42 -2.02
N ASP A 71 11.59 2.62 -1.75
CA ASP A 71 10.89 2.92 -0.50
C ASP A 71 9.52 2.24 -0.43
N GLU A 72 8.77 2.22 -1.55
CA GLU A 72 7.49 1.51 -1.63
C GLU A 72 7.69 -0.01 -1.53
N ALA A 73 8.77 -0.55 -2.08
CA ALA A 73 9.11 -1.97 -2.01
C ALA A 73 9.53 -2.42 -0.60
N LYS A 74 10.03 -1.50 0.21
CA LYS A 74 10.64 -1.80 1.51
C LYS A 74 9.61 -2.29 2.53
N ILE A 75 9.97 -3.37 3.22
CA ILE A 75 9.28 -3.88 4.41
C ILE A 75 10.24 -3.71 5.61
N ASN A 76 9.89 -2.77 6.50
CA ASN A 76 10.67 -2.46 7.70
C ASN A 76 10.35 -3.42 8.85
N ASN A 77 9.07 -3.78 8.98
CA ASN A 77 8.56 -4.74 9.95
C ASN A 77 7.27 -5.36 9.40
N CYS A 78 6.82 -6.45 10.00
CA CYS A 78 5.51 -7.01 9.75
C CYS A 78 4.91 -7.69 10.98
N THR A 79 3.59 -7.82 10.95
CA THR A 79 2.80 -8.65 11.85
C THR A 79 2.25 -9.82 11.05
N LEU A 80 2.40 -11.02 11.60
CA LEU A 80 1.86 -12.27 11.08
C LEU A 80 0.66 -12.68 11.92
N ILE A 81 -0.50 -12.84 11.30
CA ILE A 81 -1.74 -13.24 11.95
C ILE A 81 -2.18 -14.57 11.35
N PHE A 82 -2.35 -15.56 12.21
CA PHE A 82 -2.77 -16.89 11.82
C PHE A 82 -4.23 -17.12 12.22
N PHE A 83 -5.02 -17.65 11.29
CA PHE A 83 -6.44 -17.93 11.49
C PHE A 83 -6.74 -19.41 11.38
N GLU A 84 -7.72 -19.85 12.17
CA GLU A 84 -8.31 -21.18 12.10
C GLU A 84 -9.83 -21.05 12.13
N GLY A 85 -10.52 -21.52 11.09
CA GLY A 85 -11.98 -21.46 11.01
C GLY A 85 -12.55 -20.03 11.06
N GLY A 86 -11.77 -19.04 10.59
CA GLY A 86 -12.13 -17.62 10.59
C GLY A 86 -11.87 -16.88 11.90
N GLN A 87 -11.44 -17.57 12.97
CA GLN A 87 -11.00 -16.95 14.22
C GLN A 87 -9.50 -16.73 14.22
N VAL A 88 -9.03 -15.70 14.90
CA VAL A 88 -7.60 -15.48 15.13
C VAL A 88 -7.13 -16.55 16.10
N ASN A 89 -6.18 -17.36 15.65
CA ASN A 89 -5.55 -18.40 16.46
C ASN A 89 -4.24 -17.89 17.07
N SER A 90 -3.44 -17.11 16.33
CA SER A 90 -2.22 -16.50 16.87
C SER A 90 -1.82 -15.21 16.15
N ILE A 91 -1.08 -14.35 16.86
CA ILE A 91 -0.52 -13.08 16.35
C ILE A 91 0.95 -13.02 16.74
N MET A 92 1.81 -12.74 15.77
CA MET A 92 3.24 -12.51 15.97
C MET A 92 3.61 -11.13 15.42
N GLU A 93 3.93 -10.20 16.31
CA GLU A 93 4.32 -8.83 15.95
C GLU A 93 5.85 -8.65 15.96
N GLY A 94 6.33 -7.58 15.33
CA GLY A 94 7.75 -7.22 15.36
C GLY A 94 8.64 -8.14 14.51
N LEU A 95 8.06 -8.80 13.52
CA LEU A 95 8.78 -9.65 12.57
C LEU A 95 9.39 -8.80 11.43
N PHE A 96 10.27 -9.41 10.65
CA PHE A 96 10.94 -8.80 9.50
C PHE A 96 10.79 -9.69 8.27
N VAL A 97 11.10 -9.14 7.10
CA VAL A 97 11.20 -9.90 5.85
C VAL A 97 12.66 -9.86 5.39
N ASN A 98 13.26 -11.02 5.14
CA ASN A 98 14.65 -11.11 4.68
C ASN A 98 14.76 -10.93 3.15
N SER A 99 15.98 -10.96 2.61
CA SER A 99 16.25 -10.78 1.16
C SER A 99 15.67 -11.89 0.27
N GLU A 100 15.32 -13.03 0.85
CA GLU A 100 14.66 -14.16 0.17
C GLU A 100 13.13 -14.14 0.33
N ASN A 101 12.61 -13.05 0.91
CA ASN A 101 11.21 -12.80 1.21
C ASN A 101 10.58 -13.69 2.27
N TYR A 102 11.37 -14.36 3.12
CA TYR A 102 10.85 -15.09 4.27
C TYR A 102 10.58 -14.15 5.45
N ILE A 103 9.50 -14.44 6.16
CA ILE A 103 9.20 -13.79 7.44
C ILE A 103 10.11 -14.38 8.53
N VAL A 104 10.86 -13.52 9.20
CA VAL A 104 11.90 -13.86 10.18
C VAL A 104 11.73 -13.07 11.48
N LYS A 105 12.16 -13.66 12.59
CA LYS A 105 12.10 -13.06 13.94
C LYS A 105 13.15 -11.98 14.16
N LYS A 106 14.23 -11.99 13.37
CA LYS A 106 15.34 -11.03 13.46
C LYS A 106 15.56 -10.36 12.11
N LYS A 107 16.00 -9.11 12.14
CA LYS A 107 16.38 -8.38 10.93
C LYS A 107 17.50 -9.12 10.19
N ASN A 108 17.30 -9.36 8.90
CA ASN A 108 18.20 -10.16 8.06
C ASN A 108 18.41 -11.60 8.56
N GLY A 109 17.45 -12.14 9.32
CA GLY A 109 17.49 -13.51 9.80
C GLY A 109 17.57 -14.53 8.67
N THR A 110 18.17 -15.68 8.98
CA THR A 110 18.30 -16.82 8.07
C THR A 110 17.25 -17.89 8.41
N GLU A 111 17.40 -19.10 7.88
CA GLU A 111 16.46 -20.22 8.10
C GLU A 111 16.16 -20.51 9.57
N ASP A 112 17.18 -20.41 10.43
CA ASP A 112 17.03 -20.61 11.89
C ASP A 112 16.15 -19.55 12.55
N ASP A 113 16.05 -18.36 11.95
CA ASP A 113 15.26 -17.24 12.46
C ASP A 113 13.85 -17.18 11.84
N TRP A 114 13.47 -18.12 10.97
CA TRP A 114 12.13 -18.14 10.38
C TRP A 114 11.04 -18.06 11.46
N ALA A 115 10.06 -17.20 11.22
CA ALA A 115 8.81 -17.23 11.98
C ALA A 115 8.06 -18.50 11.57
N LYS A 116 7.76 -19.36 12.56
CA LYS A 116 7.11 -20.65 12.35
C LYS A 116 5.83 -20.72 13.16
N VAL A 117 4.74 -21.17 12.55
CA VAL A 117 3.49 -21.49 13.24
C VAL A 117 3.26 -23.00 13.12
N ILE A 118 3.11 -23.70 14.24
CA ILE A 118 2.88 -25.16 14.25
C ILE A 118 1.39 -25.43 14.31
N VAL A 119 0.90 -26.29 13.42
CA VAL A 119 -0.51 -26.69 13.38
C VAL A 119 -0.69 -28.18 13.16
N LYS A 120 -1.87 -28.68 13.51
CA LYS A 120 -2.32 -30.02 13.12
C LYS A 120 -2.81 -30.02 11.68
N VAL A 121 -2.58 -31.10 10.95
CA VAL A 121 -3.12 -31.23 9.59
C VAL A 121 -4.62 -31.54 9.66
N LYS A 122 -5.43 -30.67 9.04
CA LYS A 122 -6.89 -30.79 8.97
C LYS A 122 -7.36 -30.75 7.52
N LYS A 123 -8.31 -31.60 7.16
CA LYS A 123 -8.88 -31.70 5.80
C LYS A 123 -10.42 -31.65 5.86
N PRO A 124 -11.09 -30.68 5.19
CA PRO A 124 -10.50 -29.54 4.47
C PRO A 124 -9.74 -28.60 5.41
N SER A 125 -8.73 -27.90 4.89
CA SER A 125 -7.89 -27.00 5.70
C SER A 125 -8.69 -25.77 6.13
N PRO A 126 -8.80 -25.51 7.45
CA PRO A 126 -9.48 -24.32 7.96
C PRO A 126 -8.56 -23.11 8.11
N TYR A 127 -7.31 -23.20 7.62
CA TYR A 127 -6.25 -22.27 7.95
C TYR A 127 -6.08 -21.16 6.92
N SER A 128 -5.84 -19.95 7.41
CA SER A 128 -5.37 -18.84 6.58
C SER A 128 -4.37 -17.98 7.34
N VAL A 129 -3.61 -17.20 6.61
CA VAL A 129 -2.60 -16.29 7.14
C VAL A 129 -2.83 -14.89 6.59
N MET A 130 -2.69 -13.88 7.44
CA MET A 130 -2.64 -12.48 7.04
C MET A 130 -1.30 -11.89 7.46
N VAL A 131 -0.74 -11.08 6.58
CA VAL A 131 0.50 -10.34 6.83
C VAL A 131 0.21 -8.86 6.67
N ILE A 132 0.57 -8.10 7.70
CA ILE A 132 0.44 -6.64 7.72
C ILE A 132 1.84 -6.06 7.88
N ALA A 133 2.35 -5.42 6.83
CA ALA A 133 3.69 -4.86 6.79
C ALA A 133 3.68 -3.35 7.04
N ASN A 134 4.72 -2.86 7.72
CA ASN A 134 4.97 -1.44 8.03
C ASN A 134 3.92 -0.73 8.89
N SER A 135 2.90 -1.43 9.40
CA SER A 135 1.94 -0.85 10.36
C SER A 135 2.65 -0.44 11.64
N SER A 136 2.28 0.72 12.20
CA SER A 136 2.67 1.13 13.55
C SER A 136 1.67 0.68 14.62
N LYS A 137 0.52 0.15 14.20
CA LYS A 137 -0.56 -0.33 15.08
C LYS A 137 -0.23 -1.72 15.61
N SER A 138 -0.64 -1.97 16.86
CA SER A 138 -0.65 -3.31 17.43
C SER A 138 -2.00 -3.98 17.17
N PHE A 139 -1.95 -5.27 16.91
CA PHE A 139 -3.07 -6.17 16.69
C PHE A 139 -3.27 -7.12 17.88
N ALA A 140 -2.47 -6.97 18.94
CA ALA A 140 -2.59 -7.78 20.15
C ALA A 140 -4.01 -7.73 20.71
N GLY A 141 -4.57 -8.90 21.02
CA GLY A 141 -5.93 -9.03 21.56
C GLY A 141 -7.04 -9.17 20.52
N CYS A 142 -6.77 -8.96 19.23
CA CYS A 142 -7.75 -9.28 18.17
C CYS A 142 -8.10 -10.77 18.21
N GLN A 143 -9.39 -11.09 18.21
CA GLN A 143 -9.94 -12.44 18.22
C GLN A 143 -10.52 -12.84 16.85
N SER A 144 -10.86 -11.85 16.02
CA SER A 144 -11.49 -12.07 14.72
C SER A 144 -10.86 -11.20 13.62
N GLU A 145 -11.16 -11.54 12.37
CA GLU A 145 -10.84 -10.67 11.23
C GLU A 145 -11.57 -9.33 11.29
N SER A 146 -12.77 -9.29 11.90
CA SER A 146 -13.50 -8.03 12.10
C SER A 146 -12.72 -7.07 13.01
N ASP A 147 -12.13 -7.57 14.10
CA ASP A 147 -11.36 -6.75 15.03
C ASP A 147 -10.16 -6.11 14.31
N ILE A 148 -9.55 -6.84 13.38
CA ILE A 148 -8.43 -6.37 12.55
C ILE A 148 -8.91 -5.34 11.53
N ASN A 149 -10.07 -5.57 10.90
CA ASN A 149 -10.67 -4.64 9.94
C ASN A 149 -10.88 -3.25 10.56
N ASP A 150 -11.30 -3.20 11.83
CA ASP A 150 -11.64 -1.96 12.54
C ASP A 150 -10.42 -1.15 13.01
N ILE A 151 -9.22 -1.73 12.94
CA ILE A 151 -7.98 -1.00 13.24
C ILE A 151 -7.70 0.00 12.13
N ILE A 152 -7.65 1.28 12.51
CA ILE A 152 -7.36 2.40 11.61
C ILE A 152 -5.85 2.59 11.47
N GLN A 153 -5.40 2.63 10.22
CA GLN A 153 -4.06 3.05 9.80
C GLN A 153 -4.10 4.55 9.49
N ASP A 154 -3.25 5.33 10.15
CA ASP A 154 -3.27 6.80 10.13
C ASP A 154 -1.94 7.44 9.70
N ASN A 155 -0.98 6.61 9.25
CA ASN A 155 0.30 7.06 8.72
C ASN A 155 0.45 6.62 7.27
N LYS A 156 0.05 7.50 6.35
CA LYS A 156 0.17 7.27 4.90
C LYS A 156 1.61 7.04 4.45
N ASP A 157 2.58 7.67 5.11
CA ASP A 157 4.00 7.62 4.73
C ASP A 157 4.70 6.37 5.27
N ALA A 158 4.03 5.57 6.12
CA ALA A 158 4.51 4.23 6.49
C ALA A 158 4.39 3.22 5.33
N LEU A 159 3.59 3.54 4.31
CA LEU A 159 3.35 2.67 3.13
C LEU A 159 2.96 1.25 3.56
N VAL A 160 1.95 1.18 4.44
CA VAL A 160 1.40 -0.07 4.99
C VAL A 160 0.94 -0.97 3.84
N LYS A 161 1.23 -2.27 3.96
CA LYS A 161 0.81 -3.28 3.00
C LYS A 161 0.11 -4.41 3.71
N VAL A 162 -0.91 -4.98 3.08
CA VAL A 162 -1.68 -6.08 3.64
C VAL A 162 -1.88 -7.17 2.60
N GLY A 163 -1.77 -8.42 3.02
CA GLY A 163 -2.08 -9.58 2.20
C GLY A 163 -2.65 -10.70 3.06
N LYS A 164 -3.53 -11.50 2.46
CA LYS A 164 -4.12 -12.68 3.09
C LYS A 164 -4.09 -13.85 2.12
N MET A 165 -3.82 -15.05 2.64
CA MET A 165 -3.76 -16.28 1.84
C MET A 165 -4.35 -17.45 2.63
N ASN A 166 -5.14 -18.28 1.96
CA ASN A 166 -5.59 -19.56 2.50
C ASN A 166 -4.47 -20.59 2.41
N ILE A 167 -4.38 -21.47 3.41
CA ILE A 167 -3.40 -22.54 3.47
C ILE A 167 -4.12 -23.84 3.15
N ASN A 168 -3.66 -24.56 2.14
CA ASN A 168 -4.23 -25.85 1.75
C ASN A 168 -3.14 -26.92 1.83
N PHE A 169 -3.41 -27.99 2.57
CA PHE A 169 -2.56 -29.17 2.57
C PHE A 169 -2.89 -30.09 1.41
N ASP A 170 -1.88 -30.72 0.83
CA ASP A 170 -2.08 -31.77 -0.16
C ASP A 170 -2.93 -32.91 0.43
N SER A 171 -3.76 -33.53 -0.42
CA SER A 171 -4.68 -34.59 0.01
C SER A 171 -3.98 -35.77 0.68
N ASN A 172 -2.71 -36.02 0.36
CA ASN A 172 -1.91 -37.12 0.91
C ASN A 172 -0.92 -36.68 1.99
N PHE A 173 -0.82 -35.39 2.30
CA PHE A 173 0.09 -34.89 3.33
C PHE A 173 -0.54 -35.11 4.70
N ALA A 174 0.09 -35.93 5.54
CA ALA A 174 -0.42 -36.29 6.88
C ALA A 174 0.23 -35.52 8.04
N GLY A 175 1.14 -34.58 7.73
CA GLY A 175 2.00 -33.95 8.72
C GLY A 175 3.21 -34.81 9.08
N TYR A 176 4.01 -34.33 10.02
CA TYR A 176 5.18 -35.03 10.53
C TYR A 176 4.84 -35.82 11.80
N ALA A 177 5.52 -36.95 11.97
CA ALA A 177 5.29 -37.84 13.11
C ALA A 177 5.81 -37.27 14.43
N THR A 178 6.80 -36.37 14.40
CA THR A 178 7.36 -35.72 15.58
C THR A 178 7.64 -34.25 15.34
N ILE A 179 7.51 -33.42 16.37
CA ILE A 179 7.85 -31.99 16.32
C ILE A 179 9.31 -31.75 15.90
N ARG A 180 10.22 -32.65 16.26
CA ARG A 180 11.64 -32.52 15.90
C ARG A 180 11.84 -32.63 14.39
N GLU A 181 11.27 -33.66 13.78
CA GLU A 181 11.27 -33.82 12.32
C GLU A 181 10.56 -32.65 11.64
N ALA A 182 9.44 -32.21 12.24
CA ALA A 182 8.65 -31.09 11.78
C ALA A 182 9.52 -29.82 11.69
N LEU A 183 10.23 -29.45 12.76
CA LEU A 183 11.00 -28.20 12.84
C LEU A 183 12.20 -28.14 11.88
N GLU A 184 12.78 -29.29 11.54
CA GLU A 184 13.87 -29.42 10.56
C GLU A 184 13.37 -29.27 9.11
N LYS A 185 12.07 -29.41 8.85
CA LYS A 185 11.47 -29.35 7.51
C LYS A 185 10.14 -28.59 7.53
N PRO A 186 10.13 -27.29 7.86
CA PRO A 186 8.89 -26.52 7.83
C PRO A 186 8.31 -26.52 6.41
N LEU A 187 6.98 -26.63 6.32
CA LEU A 187 6.28 -26.46 5.07
C LEU A 187 6.25 -24.97 4.73
N GLU A 188 6.77 -24.63 3.56
CA GLU A 188 6.72 -23.25 3.07
C GLU A 188 5.32 -22.89 2.59
N VAL A 189 4.79 -21.78 3.08
CA VAL A 189 3.50 -21.19 2.69
C VAL A 189 3.77 -19.88 1.97
N GLY A 190 3.22 -19.73 0.77
CA GLY A 190 3.26 -18.48 0.02
C GLY A 190 3.81 -18.60 -1.40
N PRO A 191 4.15 -17.45 -2.01
CA PRO A 191 4.24 -16.14 -1.39
C PRO A 191 2.86 -15.52 -1.08
N VAL A 192 2.63 -15.07 0.15
CA VAL A 192 1.46 -14.25 0.52
C VAL A 192 1.57 -12.91 -0.21
N PRO A 193 0.62 -12.58 -1.08
CA PRO A 193 0.80 -11.42 -1.91
C PRO A 193 0.29 -10.17 -1.19
N LEU A 194 1.13 -9.15 -1.11
CA LEU A 194 0.89 -7.92 -0.35
C LEU A 194 0.45 -6.80 -1.29
N SER A 195 -0.61 -6.09 -0.92
CA SER A 195 -1.10 -4.90 -1.60
C SER A 195 -0.92 -3.66 -0.73
N GLN A 196 -0.51 -2.55 -1.34
CA GLN A 196 -0.29 -1.29 -0.63
C GLN A 196 -1.63 -0.61 -0.29
N LEU A 197 -1.76 -0.11 0.94
CA LEU A 197 -2.97 0.60 1.38
C LEU A 197 -3.04 2.05 0.88
N THR A 198 -1.89 2.62 0.51
CA THR A 198 -1.82 3.95 -0.10
C THR A 198 -1.77 3.89 -1.62
N ALA A 199 -2.28 4.95 -2.24
CA ALA A 199 -2.02 5.30 -3.62
C ALA A 199 -0.76 6.19 -3.69
N ARG A 200 -0.05 6.14 -4.82
CA ARG A 200 0.94 7.16 -5.18
C ARG A 200 0.31 8.14 -6.17
N ILE A 201 0.58 9.42 -5.99
CA ILE A 201 0.18 10.48 -6.92
C ILE A 201 1.44 11.24 -7.34
N GLU A 202 1.67 11.43 -8.64
CA GLU A 202 2.88 12.09 -9.14
C GLU A 202 2.58 13.02 -10.32
N LEU A 203 3.25 14.18 -10.34
CA LEU A 203 3.39 14.98 -11.57
C LEU A 203 4.39 14.27 -12.48
N ALA A 204 3.91 13.80 -13.63
CA ALA A 204 4.69 12.99 -14.55
C ALA A 204 5.29 13.84 -15.68
N GLU A 205 4.47 14.68 -16.32
CA GLU A 205 4.89 15.51 -17.45
C GLU A 205 4.27 16.89 -17.40
N PHE A 206 4.96 17.84 -18.02
CA PHE A 206 4.47 19.19 -18.23
C PHE A 206 4.80 19.62 -19.65
N ASN A 207 3.75 19.86 -20.42
CA ASN A 207 3.79 20.13 -21.84
C ASN A 207 3.42 21.59 -22.06
N VAL A 208 4.32 22.34 -22.69
CA VAL A 208 4.01 23.67 -23.20
C VAL A 208 3.62 23.51 -24.66
N SER A 209 2.31 23.54 -24.92
CA SER A 209 1.73 23.22 -26.23
C SER A 209 1.75 24.39 -27.20
N GLY A 210 1.82 25.63 -26.73
CA GLY A 210 1.78 26.78 -27.61
C GLY A 210 1.72 28.14 -26.91
N PHE A 211 2.09 29.17 -27.67
CA PHE A 211 1.85 30.57 -27.37
C PHE A 211 0.93 31.14 -28.45
N GLN A 212 -0.29 31.52 -28.09
CA GLN A 212 -1.30 32.09 -28.98
C GLN A 212 -1.47 33.57 -28.69
N GLY A 213 -1.15 34.44 -29.66
CA GLY A 213 -1.29 35.89 -29.47
C GLY A 213 -0.36 36.51 -28.43
N ALA A 214 0.58 35.74 -27.86
CA ALA A 214 1.64 36.26 -27.01
C ALA A 214 2.79 36.80 -27.88
N SER A 215 3.32 37.96 -27.49
CA SER A 215 4.33 38.70 -28.25
C SER A 215 5.73 38.07 -28.13
N VAL A 216 6.00 37.33 -27.05
CA VAL A 216 7.29 36.75 -26.71
C VAL A 216 7.07 35.37 -26.11
N GLN A 217 7.94 34.43 -26.47
CA GLN A 217 8.02 33.13 -25.80
C GLN A 217 8.84 33.30 -24.51
N GLU A 218 8.18 33.06 -23.38
CA GLU A 218 8.78 33.25 -22.06
C GLU A 218 9.13 31.91 -21.43
N LYS A 219 10.19 31.92 -20.62
CA LYS A 219 10.59 30.76 -19.82
C LYS A 219 9.44 30.31 -18.90
N ILE A 220 9.20 29.01 -18.79
CA ILE A 220 8.24 28.45 -17.83
C ILE A 220 8.98 27.65 -16.77
N THR A 221 8.71 27.96 -15.50
CA THR A 221 9.27 27.26 -14.35
C THR A 221 8.15 26.70 -13.50
N VAL A 222 8.10 25.39 -13.34
CA VAL A 222 7.25 24.74 -12.33
C VAL A 222 7.92 24.91 -10.99
N THR A 223 7.27 25.63 -10.08
CA THR A 223 7.83 25.91 -8.75
C THR A 223 7.40 24.86 -7.75
N GLY A 224 6.22 24.25 -7.91
CA GLY A 224 5.76 23.21 -7.00
C GLY A 224 4.39 22.62 -7.34
N VAL A 225 3.92 21.76 -6.47
CA VAL A 225 2.66 21.03 -6.57
C VAL A 225 2.01 20.98 -5.20
N ASP A 226 0.70 21.22 -5.16
CA ASP A 226 -0.12 21.16 -3.96
C ASP A 226 -1.19 20.08 -4.13
N LEU A 227 -1.31 19.20 -3.14
CA LEU A 227 -2.33 18.17 -3.04
C LEU A 227 -3.29 18.51 -1.92
N LEU A 228 -4.58 18.44 -2.23
CA LEU A 228 -5.67 18.77 -1.34
C LEU A 228 -6.54 17.52 -1.12
N ASN A 229 -7.22 17.50 0.02
CA ASN A 229 -8.17 16.46 0.39
C ASN A 229 -7.57 15.04 0.45
N LEU A 230 -6.28 14.94 0.80
CA LEU A 230 -5.62 13.66 1.01
C LEU A 230 -6.27 12.96 2.20
N ASN A 231 -6.65 11.68 2.04
CA ASN A 231 -7.21 10.92 3.15
C ASN A 231 -6.06 10.46 4.08
N PRO A 232 -6.03 10.90 5.35
CA PRO A 232 -4.98 10.51 6.29
C PRO A 232 -5.15 9.10 6.84
N GLU A 233 -6.33 8.50 6.69
CA GLU A 233 -6.67 7.25 7.36
C GLU A 233 -7.28 6.20 6.43
N SER A 234 -7.08 4.94 6.78
CA SER A 234 -7.71 3.79 6.14
C SER A 234 -8.00 2.72 7.18
N TYR A 235 -9.05 1.94 6.94
CA TYR A 235 -9.14 0.62 7.56
C TYR A 235 -7.95 -0.25 7.11
N THR A 236 -7.57 -1.21 7.94
CA THR A 236 -6.44 -2.10 7.64
C THR A 236 -6.74 -3.04 6.46
N THR A 237 -7.95 -3.56 6.38
CA THR A 237 -8.34 -4.61 5.39
C THR A 237 -9.70 -4.34 4.73
N ASN A 238 -10.51 -3.42 5.27
CA ASN A 238 -11.79 -3.06 4.68
C ASN A 238 -11.58 -2.18 3.43
N GLU A 239 -12.25 -2.53 2.35
CA GLU A 239 -12.19 -1.80 1.08
C GLU A 239 -13.04 -0.52 1.05
N GLN A 240 -13.79 -0.22 2.10
CA GLN A 240 -14.51 1.05 2.20
C GLN A 240 -13.54 2.21 2.48
N THR A 241 -13.86 3.39 1.95
CA THR A 241 -13.18 4.62 2.39
C THR A 241 -13.51 4.88 3.85
N HIS A 242 -12.50 4.95 4.71
CA HIS A 242 -12.68 5.46 6.06
C HIS A 242 -13.09 6.93 5.97
N LYS A 243 -14.33 7.23 6.36
CA LYS A 243 -14.89 8.58 6.25
C LYS A 243 -14.26 9.45 7.32
N ASN A 244 -13.39 10.35 6.89
CA ASN A 244 -12.71 11.25 7.82
C ASN A 244 -13.49 12.55 8.06
N ALA A 245 -13.35 13.10 9.26
CA ALA A 245 -13.86 14.43 9.57
C ALA A 245 -12.95 15.53 9.02
N THR A 246 -11.68 15.23 8.76
CA THR A 246 -10.69 16.20 8.28
C THR A 246 -9.73 15.55 7.28
N TYR A 247 -9.57 16.19 6.12
CA TYR A 247 -8.58 15.79 5.13
C TYR A 247 -7.27 16.56 5.29
N LEU A 248 -6.18 16.01 4.77
CA LEU A 248 -4.88 16.67 4.74
C LEU A 248 -4.64 17.44 3.44
N GLN A 249 -3.75 18.42 3.54
CA GLN A 249 -3.11 19.10 2.41
C GLN A 249 -1.60 18.90 2.51
N GLU A 250 -0.94 18.66 1.38
CA GLU A 250 0.51 18.54 1.29
C GLU A 250 1.01 19.38 0.11
N ASN A 251 2.21 19.95 0.22
CA ASN A 251 2.85 20.68 -0.88
C ASN A 251 4.31 20.25 -1.02
N LYS A 252 4.80 20.27 -2.26
CA LYS A 252 6.22 20.05 -2.59
C LYS A 252 6.70 21.10 -3.59
N THR A 253 7.95 21.50 -3.46
CA THR A 253 8.60 22.52 -4.30
C THR A 253 9.70 21.86 -5.14
N CYS A 254 9.86 22.27 -6.40
CA CYS A 254 10.89 21.72 -7.30
C CYS A 254 11.69 22.78 -8.06
N ASN A 255 11.12 23.97 -8.35
CA ASN A 255 11.78 25.04 -9.12
C ASN A 255 12.47 24.54 -10.41
N VAL A 256 11.72 23.80 -11.21
CA VAL A 256 12.20 23.16 -12.44
C VAL A 256 11.79 23.99 -13.66
N GLU A 257 12.77 24.35 -14.49
CA GLU A 257 12.52 24.93 -15.81
C GLU A 257 11.99 23.84 -16.74
N VAL A 258 10.75 24.00 -17.22
CA VAL A 258 10.07 23.05 -18.12
C VAL A 258 10.02 23.55 -19.56
N TYR A 259 10.31 24.83 -19.78
CA TYR A 259 10.45 25.46 -21.09
C TYR A 259 11.38 26.66 -20.98
N ASP A 260 12.35 26.79 -21.88
CA ASP A 260 13.42 27.79 -21.82
C ASP A 260 13.11 29.10 -22.55
N GLY A 261 11.96 29.20 -23.24
CA GLY A 261 11.59 30.38 -24.03
C GLY A 261 12.09 30.36 -25.47
N VAL A 262 12.92 29.40 -25.87
CA VAL A 262 13.53 29.35 -27.22
C VAL A 262 13.36 28.00 -27.93
N SER A 263 12.98 26.96 -27.19
CA SER A 263 12.72 25.62 -27.73
C SER A 263 11.56 25.62 -28.72
N GLU A 264 11.60 24.69 -29.69
CA GLU A 264 10.47 24.47 -30.59
C GLU A 264 9.24 23.93 -29.82
N LEU A 265 8.04 24.35 -30.23
CA LEU A 265 6.78 23.94 -29.63
C LEU A 265 6.11 22.83 -30.47
N PRO A 266 5.39 21.88 -29.84
CA PRO A 266 5.22 21.73 -28.39
C PRO A 266 6.50 21.21 -27.71
N SER A 267 6.75 21.67 -26.49
CA SER A 267 7.84 21.18 -25.63
C SER A 267 7.29 20.34 -24.48
N THR A 268 7.94 19.22 -24.18
CA THR A 268 7.52 18.28 -23.11
C THR A 268 8.66 18.09 -22.13
N TYR A 269 8.40 18.40 -20.86
CA TYR A 269 9.31 18.07 -19.77
C TYR A 269 8.80 16.86 -18.99
N SER A 270 9.62 15.80 -18.92
CA SER A 270 9.33 14.61 -18.10
C SER A 270 9.94 14.76 -16.70
N PHE A 271 9.11 14.76 -15.66
CA PHE A 271 9.55 14.73 -14.26
C PHE A 271 10.05 13.36 -13.85
N VAL A 272 9.51 12.30 -14.48
CA VAL A 272 9.87 10.91 -14.20
C VAL A 272 11.27 10.57 -14.68
N GLU A 273 11.61 10.96 -15.90
CA GLU A 273 12.91 10.63 -16.50
C GLU A 273 14.02 11.52 -15.94
N ASN A 274 13.72 12.78 -15.62
CA ASN A 274 14.69 13.75 -15.12
C ASN A 274 14.90 13.71 -13.60
N LYS A 275 14.44 12.65 -12.91
CA LYS A 275 14.61 12.39 -11.46
C LYS A 275 13.98 13.44 -10.52
N ASN A 276 13.16 14.35 -11.02
CA ASN A 276 12.49 15.40 -10.24
C ASN A 276 11.07 14.98 -9.82
N VAL A 277 10.85 13.69 -9.55
CA VAL A 277 9.52 13.16 -9.28
C VAL A 277 8.96 13.72 -7.98
N LEU A 278 7.81 14.39 -8.08
CA LEU A 278 7.05 14.87 -6.95
C LEU A 278 5.97 13.85 -6.58
N SER A 279 6.36 12.83 -5.81
CA SER A 279 5.45 11.76 -5.37
C SER A 279 4.75 12.12 -4.07
N PHE A 280 3.44 11.98 -4.02
CA PHE A 280 2.60 12.12 -2.84
C PHE A 280 1.91 10.79 -2.56
N TYR A 281 1.45 10.62 -1.33
CA TYR A 281 0.68 9.43 -0.93
C TYR A 281 -0.64 9.85 -0.30
N SER A 282 -1.68 9.06 -0.56
CA SER A 282 -2.99 9.17 0.08
C SER A 282 -3.53 7.78 0.35
N PHE A 283 -4.26 7.59 1.45
CA PHE A 283 -5.16 6.45 1.53
C PHE A 283 -6.34 6.60 0.55
N ARG A 284 -7.10 5.52 0.40
CA ARG A 284 -8.29 5.45 -0.46
C ARG A 284 -9.25 6.61 -0.17
N ASN A 285 -9.63 7.37 -1.19
CA ASN A 285 -10.64 8.43 -1.11
C ASN A 285 -11.58 8.30 -2.31
N LEU A 286 -12.78 7.75 -2.06
CA LEU A 286 -13.86 7.59 -3.04
C LEU A 286 -15.04 8.52 -2.72
N ALA A 287 -14.78 9.70 -2.14
CA ALA A 287 -15.82 10.64 -1.74
C ALA A 287 -16.76 10.97 -2.91
N ALA A 288 -18.07 11.00 -2.64
CA ALA A 288 -19.07 11.35 -3.63
C ALA A 288 -19.09 12.85 -3.95
N ALA A 289 -18.89 13.70 -2.93
CA ALA A 289 -18.86 15.14 -3.11
C ALA A 289 -17.51 15.59 -3.67
N GLU A 290 -17.51 16.36 -4.76
CA GLU A 290 -16.30 16.93 -5.37
C GLU A 290 -15.51 17.81 -4.38
N SER A 291 -16.16 18.40 -3.38
CA SER A 291 -15.51 19.16 -2.30
C SER A 291 -14.50 18.32 -1.51
N ASP A 292 -14.70 17.02 -1.44
CA ASP A 292 -14.01 16.08 -0.55
C ASP A 292 -13.07 15.13 -1.31
N GLN A 293 -13.15 15.15 -2.64
CA GLN A 293 -12.29 14.36 -3.51
C GLN A 293 -10.87 14.92 -3.52
N VAL A 294 -9.88 14.05 -3.69
CA VAL A 294 -8.47 14.45 -3.79
C VAL A 294 -8.29 15.37 -4.98
N LYS A 295 -7.69 16.54 -4.75
CA LYS A 295 -7.41 17.52 -5.80
C LYS A 295 -5.94 17.83 -5.86
N ILE A 296 -5.51 18.29 -7.02
CA ILE A 296 -4.16 18.76 -7.27
C ILE A 296 -4.16 20.13 -7.92
N GLN A 297 -3.13 20.90 -7.60
CA GLN A 297 -2.85 22.21 -8.15
C GLN A 297 -1.34 22.31 -8.43
N VAL A 298 -0.98 22.91 -9.56
CA VAL A 298 0.43 23.10 -9.95
C VAL A 298 0.78 24.57 -9.84
N ARG A 299 1.93 24.86 -9.24
CA ARG A 299 2.49 26.20 -9.05
C ARG A 299 3.59 26.44 -10.08
N PHE A 300 3.57 27.60 -10.73
CA PHE A 300 4.48 27.91 -11.82
C PHE A 300 4.72 29.42 -11.99
N LYS A 301 5.76 29.77 -12.76
CA LYS A 301 6.09 31.14 -13.17
C LYS A 301 6.26 31.24 -14.68
N VAL A 302 5.91 32.40 -15.23
CA VAL A 302 6.13 32.75 -16.65
C VAL A 302 7.13 33.90 -16.68
N GLY A 303 8.32 33.66 -17.23
CA GLY A 303 9.44 34.59 -17.20
C GLY A 303 9.80 34.97 -15.75
N ASN A 304 9.81 36.27 -15.48
CA ASN A 304 10.06 36.83 -14.15
C ASN A 304 8.78 37.23 -13.41
N SER A 305 7.62 36.66 -13.77
CA SER A 305 6.36 36.95 -13.10
C SER A 305 6.33 36.45 -11.66
N GLU A 306 5.35 36.97 -10.90
CA GLU A 306 4.91 36.33 -9.67
C GLU A 306 4.47 34.88 -9.92
N GLU A 307 4.55 34.08 -8.86
CA GLU A 307 4.07 32.70 -8.88
C GLU A 307 2.56 32.66 -9.13
N ARG A 308 2.17 31.83 -10.08
CA ARG A 308 0.79 31.53 -10.43
C ARG A 308 0.47 30.10 -10.04
N THR A 309 -0.80 29.82 -9.86
CA THR A 309 -1.29 28.47 -9.63
C THR A 309 -2.31 28.11 -10.69
N THR A 310 -2.36 26.84 -11.08
CA THR A 310 -3.48 26.35 -11.87
C THR A 310 -4.76 26.39 -11.03
N ARG A 311 -5.92 26.17 -11.63
CA ARG A 311 -7.10 25.76 -10.86
C ARG A 311 -6.88 24.40 -10.19
N GLN A 312 -7.76 24.06 -9.24
CA GLN A 312 -7.76 22.73 -8.63
C GLN A 312 -8.36 21.71 -9.59
N PHE A 313 -7.71 20.56 -9.72
CA PHE A 313 -8.18 19.44 -10.52
C PHE A 313 -8.46 18.24 -9.65
N VAL A 314 -9.65 17.67 -9.79
CA VAL A 314 -10.02 16.41 -9.14
C VAL A 314 -9.26 15.26 -9.77
N ILE A 315 -8.60 14.45 -8.95
CA ILE A 315 -7.94 13.24 -9.40
C ILE A 315 -8.99 12.18 -9.70
N ASN A 316 -8.98 11.65 -10.94
CA ASN A 316 -9.86 10.57 -11.39
C ASN A 316 -11.37 10.88 -11.20
N LYS A 317 -11.80 12.05 -11.71
CA LYS A 317 -13.17 12.58 -11.63
C LYS A 317 -14.25 11.64 -12.22
N GLU A 318 -15.50 11.83 -11.77
CA GLU A 318 -16.72 11.11 -12.19
C GLU A 318 -16.90 11.10 -13.72
N GLY A 319 -17.19 9.91 -14.28
CA GLY A 319 -17.08 9.59 -15.71
C GLY A 319 -16.07 8.46 -16.00
N ASN A 320 -15.14 8.21 -15.08
CA ASN A 320 -14.25 7.05 -15.07
C ASN A 320 -14.81 5.89 -14.24
N ILE A 321 -14.58 4.65 -14.71
CA ILE A 321 -15.03 3.40 -14.09
C ILE A 321 -14.56 3.23 -12.64
N LEU A 322 -13.43 3.86 -12.26
CA LEU A 322 -12.85 3.72 -10.93
C LEU A 322 -13.27 4.80 -9.92
N HIS A 323 -13.59 6.04 -10.32
CA HIS A 323 -13.92 7.21 -9.49
C HIS A 323 -13.05 7.43 -8.23
N GLY A 324 -12.28 8.53 -8.17
CA GLY A 324 -11.47 8.90 -7.00
C GLY A 324 -10.16 8.12 -6.85
N VAL A 325 -9.55 8.18 -5.66
CA VAL A 325 -8.22 7.62 -5.35
C VAL A 325 -8.35 6.27 -4.64
N LYS A 326 -7.69 5.25 -5.19
CA LYS A 326 -7.68 3.85 -4.72
C LYS A 326 -6.30 3.39 -4.26
N SER A 327 -6.28 2.62 -3.17
CA SER A 327 -5.11 1.92 -2.65
C SER A 327 -4.43 1.06 -3.71
N GLY A 328 -3.09 1.07 -3.76
CA GLY A 328 -2.30 0.23 -4.68
C GLY A 328 -2.17 0.77 -6.11
N TYR A 329 -2.69 1.97 -6.39
CA TYR A 329 -2.60 2.63 -7.70
C TYR A 329 -1.58 3.75 -7.73
N VAL A 330 -0.97 3.98 -8.90
CA VAL A 330 -0.21 5.19 -9.20
C VAL A 330 -1.00 6.08 -10.16
N TYR A 331 -1.32 7.29 -9.71
CA TYR A 331 -1.96 8.35 -10.47
C TYR A 331 -0.90 9.26 -11.07
N ARG A 332 -0.75 9.21 -12.39
CA ARG A 332 0.20 10.05 -13.14
C ARG A 332 -0.50 11.23 -13.75
N LEU A 333 0.07 12.40 -13.54
CA LEU A 333 -0.53 13.66 -13.96
C LEU A 333 0.32 14.30 -15.05
N VAL A 334 -0.34 14.67 -16.14
CA VAL A 334 0.26 15.36 -17.28
C VAL A 334 -0.44 16.70 -17.44
N VAL A 335 0.33 17.77 -17.39
CA VAL A 335 -0.18 19.12 -17.60
C VAL A 335 0.04 19.50 -19.06
N ASN A 336 -1.00 19.93 -19.76
CA ASN A 336 -0.89 20.60 -21.05
C ASN A 336 -1.19 22.09 -20.85
N MET A 337 -0.21 22.94 -21.15
CA MET A 337 -0.28 24.38 -20.95
C MET A 337 -0.20 25.11 -22.28
N THR A 338 -1.19 25.96 -22.55
CA THR A 338 -1.17 26.94 -23.64
C THR A 338 -1.19 28.34 -23.05
N ILE A 339 -0.33 29.23 -23.55
CA ILE A 339 -0.30 30.63 -23.13
C ILE A 339 -1.03 31.44 -24.19
N ILE A 340 -2.03 32.22 -23.78
CA ILE A 340 -2.91 32.99 -24.67
C ILE A 340 -2.84 34.48 -24.28
N GLY A 341 -2.08 35.27 -25.03
CA GLY A 341 -1.71 36.63 -24.62
C GLY A 341 -1.03 36.60 -23.24
N ASP A 342 -1.59 37.32 -22.26
CA ASP A 342 -1.13 37.31 -20.86
C ASP A 342 -1.79 36.22 -19.99
N LYS A 343 -2.79 35.51 -20.56
CA LYS A 343 -3.55 34.45 -19.90
C LYS A 343 -2.90 33.09 -20.13
N VAL A 344 -3.21 32.14 -19.25
CA VAL A 344 -2.71 30.77 -19.34
C VAL A 344 -3.90 29.83 -19.27
N GLU A 345 -4.03 28.96 -20.27
CA GLU A 345 -4.98 27.85 -20.26
C GLU A 345 -4.25 26.55 -19.97
N THR A 346 -4.72 25.81 -18.96
CA THR A 346 -4.13 24.55 -18.55
C THR A 346 -5.16 23.44 -18.51
N GLU A 347 -4.82 22.33 -19.14
CA GLU A 347 -5.51 21.06 -19.03
C GLU A 347 -4.66 20.09 -18.21
N LEU A 348 -5.31 19.32 -17.34
CA LEU A 348 -4.65 18.25 -16.58
C LEU A 348 -5.25 16.91 -16.98
N LEU A 349 -4.40 16.02 -17.48
CA LEU A 349 -4.74 14.64 -17.79
C LEU A 349 -4.21 13.75 -16.67
N CYS A 350 -5.05 12.83 -16.18
CA CYS A 350 -4.70 11.90 -15.12
C CYS A 350 -4.85 10.46 -15.62
N TYR A 351 -3.82 9.63 -15.40
CA TYR A 351 -3.79 8.24 -15.86
C TYR A 351 -3.61 7.26 -14.70
N THR A 352 -4.42 6.20 -14.73
CA THR A 352 -4.25 4.94 -13.98
C THR A 352 -4.47 3.76 -14.95
N ARG A 353 -4.54 2.50 -14.49
CA ARG A 353 -4.82 1.34 -15.39
C ARG A 353 -6.07 1.52 -16.28
N ASP A 354 -6.96 2.45 -15.98
CA ASP A 354 -8.07 2.83 -16.86
C ASP A 354 -7.63 3.75 -17.99
N TRP A 355 -7.78 3.28 -19.22
CA TRP A 355 -7.68 4.12 -20.41
C TRP A 355 -9.08 4.58 -20.76
N LEU A 356 -9.55 5.56 -20.00
CA LEU A 356 -10.63 6.44 -20.44
C LEU A 356 -10.01 7.83 -20.51
N ASN A 357 -9.98 8.39 -21.72
CA ASN A 357 -9.46 9.72 -22.01
C ASN A 357 -10.27 10.74 -21.21
N ASN A 358 -9.71 11.25 -20.12
CA ASN A 358 -10.27 12.41 -19.43
C ASN A 358 -9.52 13.66 -19.87
N THR A 359 -9.91 14.17 -21.03
CA THR A 359 -9.56 15.53 -21.49
C THR A 359 -10.41 16.51 -20.67
N ILE A 360 -9.81 17.14 -19.65
CA ILE A 360 -10.49 18.14 -18.81
C ILE A 360 -9.95 19.54 -19.18
N SER A 361 -10.53 20.13 -20.22
CA SER A 361 -10.27 21.51 -20.61
C SER A 361 -11.24 22.45 -19.87
N ILE A 362 -10.73 23.38 -19.05
CA ILE A 362 -11.55 24.46 -18.48
C ILE A 362 -10.64 25.69 -18.29
N PRO A 363 -11.10 26.89 -18.66
CA PRO A 363 -10.36 28.15 -18.48
C PRO A 363 -10.10 28.48 -17.00
N MET A 364 -9.08 29.30 -16.73
CA MET A 364 -8.79 29.85 -15.40
C MET A 364 -9.91 30.77 -14.90
N GLU A 365 -10.15 30.78 -13.59
CA GLU A 365 -10.79 31.92 -12.92
C GLU A 365 -9.73 33.00 -12.67
N ASP A 366 -10.02 34.21 -13.12
CA ASP A 366 -9.26 35.41 -12.78
C ASP A 366 -9.51 35.69 -11.27
N ASN A 367 -8.46 35.69 -10.44
CA ASN A 367 -8.54 36.14 -9.04
C ASN A 367 -8.89 37.62 -8.94
#